data_AF-A0AAJ2LMX5-F1
#
_entry.id   AF-A0AAJ2LMX5-F1
#
_cell.length_a   1.000
_cell.length_b   1.000
_cell.length_c   1.000
_cell.angle_alpha   90.00
_cell.angle_beta   90.00
_cell.angle_gamma   90.00
#
_symmetry.space_group_name_H-M   'P 1'
#
loop_
_entity.id
_entity.type
_entity.pdbx_description
1 polymer ?
#
loop_
_entity_poly.entity_id
_entity_poly.type
_entity_poly.pdbx_seq_one_letter_code
_entity_poly.pdbx_strand_id
1 'polypeptide(L)'
;AQDIRDLIFLRHARDLGFSTQQMKELMGLWKKTDRNSAEVKQMTLKHIENLNQKIKELQTMVLFLQESANQCAGNEQTECAILNQIERGA
;
A
#
# COMPACT_ATOMS: atom_id res chain seq x y z
N ALA A 1 29.09 -12.52 -0.88
CA ALA A 1 28.92 -11.23 -0.17
C ALA A 1 28.03 -10.25 -0.94
N GLN A 2 28.17 -10.13 -2.26
CA GLN A 2 27.28 -9.31 -3.09
C GLN A 2 25.83 -9.82 -3.07
N ASP A 3 25.62 -11.14 -3.19
CA ASP A 3 24.26 -11.72 -3.22
C ASP A 3 23.46 -11.45 -1.94
N ILE A 4 24.13 -11.41 -0.79
CA ILE A 4 23.49 -11.04 0.49
C ILE A 4 23.02 -9.59 0.46
N ARG A 5 23.82 -8.67 -0.10
CA ARG A 5 23.41 -7.26 -0.23
C ARG A 5 22.24 -7.10 -1.20
N ASP A 6 22.25 -7.84 -2.31
CA ASP A 6 21.16 -7.86 -3.28
C ASP A 6 19.84 -8.33 -2.62
N LEU A 7 19.90 -9.41 -1.82
CA LEU A 7 18.73 -9.92 -1.11
C LEU A 7 18.21 -8.95 -0.04
N ILE A 8 19.11 -8.30 0.71
CA ILE A 8 18.73 -7.27 1.69
C ILE A 8 18.06 -6.09 0.98
N PHE A 9 18.59 -5.65 -0.15
CA PHE A 9 17.99 -4.57 -0.95
C PHE A 9 16.57 -4.92 -1.40
N LEU A 10 16.36 -6.12 -1.97
CA LEU A 10 15.03 -6.57 -2.39
C LEU A 10 14.06 -6.69 -1.22
N ARG A 11 14.54 -7.19 -0.06
CA ARG A 11 13.72 -7.25 1.15
C ARG A 11 13.24 -5.84 1.53
N HIS A 12 14.13 -4.85 1.60
CA HIS A 12 13.75 -3.49 1.97
C HIS A 12 12.79 -2.86 0.93
N ALA A 13 13.03 -3.08 -0.35
CA ALA A 13 12.12 -2.60 -1.39
C ALA A 13 10.72 -3.22 -1.25
N ARG A 14 10.64 -4.51 -0.93
CA ARG A 14 9.37 -5.19 -0.64
C ARG A 14 8.67 -4.63 0.59
N ASP A 15 9.43 -4.37 1.66
CA ASP A 15 8.90 -3.82 2.91
C ASP A 15 8.33 -2.39 2.70
N LEU A 16 8.82 -1.66 1.69
CA LEU A 16 8.29 -0.36 1.24
C LEU A 16 7.11 -0.48 0.25
N GLY A 17 6.62 -1.70 -0.02
CA GLY A 17 5.48 -1.94 -0.88
C GLY A 17 5.77 -1.80 -2.37
N PHE A 18 7.04 -1.78 -2.81
CA PHE A 18 7.34 -1.84 -4.23
C PHE A 18 6.89 -3.19 -4.80
N SER A 19 6.21 -3.15 -5.94
CA SER A 19 5.81 -4.35 -6.66
C SER A 19 7.02 -5.16 -7.14
N THR A 20 6.81 -6.44 -7.44
CA THR A 20 7.86 -7.30 -8.04
C THR A 20 8.49 -6.68 -9.28
N GLN A 21 7.72 -5.95 -10.09
CA GLN A 21 8.21 -5.27 -11.27
C GLN A 21 9.12 -4.08 -10.90
N GLN A 22 8.67 -3.20 -10.01
CA GLN A 22 9.48 -2.06 -9.54
C GLN A 22 10.75 -2.51 -8.81
N MET A 23 10.70 -3.62 -8.07
CA MET A 23 11.87 -4.19 -7.39
C MET A 23 12.94 -4.65 -8.38
N LYS A 24 12.56 -5.25 -9.52
CA LYS A 24 13.50 -5.62 -10.60
C LYS A 24 14.13 -4.39 -11.23
N GLU A 25 13.35 -3.34 -11.48
CA GLU A 25 13.83 -2.06 -12.02
C GLU A 25 14.81 -1.38 -11.05
N LEU A 26 14.43 -1.25 -9.77
CA LEU A 26 15.29 -0.77 -8.69
C LEU A 26 16.60 -1.55 -8.59
N MET A 27 16.55 -2.88 -8.68
CA MET A 27 17.73 -3.74 -8.66
C MET A 27 18.64 -3.46 -9.85
N GLY A 28 18.08 -3.30 -11.05
CA GLY A 28 18.82 -2.93 -12.25
C GLY A 28 19.50 -1.57 -12.11
N LEU A 29 18.81 -0.57 -11.56
CA LEU A 29 19.37 0.76 -11.32
C LEU A 29 20.43 0.79 -10.22
N TRP A 30 20.29 -0.06 -9.21
CA TRP A 30 21.24 -0.16 -8.10
C TRP A 30 22.54 -0.87 -8.51
N LYS A 31 22.48 -1.84 -9.43
CA LYS A 31 23.66 -2.54 -9.97
C LYS A 31 24.48 -1.71 -10.97
N LYS A 32 23.90 -0.64 -11.53
CA LYS A 32 24.62 0.28 -12.43
C LYS A 32 25.54 1.20 -11.62
N THR A 33 26.82 1.18 -11.95
CA THR A 33 27.84 2.07 -11.35
C THR A 33 27.72 3.52 -11.80
N ASP A 34 27.18 3.77 -12.99
CA ASP A 34 26.94 5.11 -13.56
C ASP A 34 25.44 5.46 -13.56
N ARG A 35 24.76 5.24 -12.43
CA ARG A 35 23.32 5.51 -12.36
C ARG A 35 23.03 7.01 -12.36
N ASN A 36 22.07 7.43 -13.16
CA ASN A 36 21.43 8.73 -12.99
C ASN A 36 20.38 8.64 -11.87
N SER A 37 20.58 9.38 -10.78
CA SER A 37 19.65 9.42 -9.64
C SER A 37 18.25 9.97 -10.01
N ALA A 38 18.12 10.64 -11.15
CA ALA A 38 16.85 11.17 -11.65
C ALA A 38 15.81 10.07 -11.88
N GLU A 39 16.20 8.94 -12.49
CA GLU A 39 15.28 7.83 -12.79
C GLU A 39 14.75 7.18 -11.49
N VAL A 40 15.66 6.93 -10.54
CA VAL A 40 15.30 6.41 -9.21
C VAL A 40 14.36 7.38 -8.48
N LYS A 41 14.62 8.68 -8.56
CA LYS A 41 13.78 9.71 -7.95
C LYS A 41 12.38 9.73 -8.57
N GLN A 42 12.26 9.70 -9.90
CA GLN A 42 10.98 9.68 -10.60
C GLN A 42 10.13 8.47 -10.22
N MET A 43 10.72 7.26 -10.23
CA MET A 43 10.03 6.04 -9.83
C MET A 43 9.56 6.11 -8.37
N THR A 44 10.41 6.64 -7.47
CA THR A 44 10.07 6.80 -6.06
C THR A 44 8.92 7.77 -5.87
N LEU A 45 8.92 8.92 -6.56
CA LEU A 45 7.83 9.90 -6.49
C LEU A 45 6.50 9.33 -6.98
N LYS A 46 6.52 8.58 -8.08
CA LYS A 46 5.32 7.87 -8.59
C LYS A 46 4.80 6.84 -7.58
N HIS A 47 5.71 6.11 -6.92
CA HIS A 47 5.31 5.16 -5.88
C HIS A 47 4.68 5.85 -4.67
N ILE A 48 5.23 6.99 -4.25
CA ILE A 48 4.65 7.83 -3.18
C ILE A 48 3.22 8.28 -3.56
N GLU A 49 3.01 8.72 -4.80
CA GLU A 49 1.68 9.10 -5.28
C GLU A 49 0.68 7.95 -5.21
N ASN A 50 1.07 6.75 -5.66
CA ASN A 50 0.24 5.55 -5.55
C ASN A 50 -0.09 5.19 -4.10
N LEU A 51 0.89 5.27 -3.20
CA LEU A 51 0.69 5.02 -1.77
C LEU A 51 -0.28 6.03 -1.16
N ASN A 52 -0.13 7.31 -1.47
CA ASN A 52 -1.04 8.36 -0.99
C ASN A 52 -2.47 8.15 -1.50
N GLN A 53 -2.64 7.75 -2.76
CA GLN A 53 -3.94 7.40 -3.30
C GLN A 53 -4.54 6.20 -2.56
N LYS A 54 -3.73 5.17 -2.28
CA LYS A 54 -4.20 4.00 -1.52
C LYS A 54 -4.55 4.35 -0.07
N ILE A 55 -3.78 5.22 0.58
CA ILE A 55 -4.07 5.73 1.92
C ILE A 55 -5.42 6.43 1.92
N LYS A 56 -5.68 7.29 0.95
CA LYS A 56 -6.95 8.00 0.83
C LYS A 56 -8.13 7.03 0.70
N GLU A 57 -8.01 6.02 -0.16
CA GLU A 57 -9.03 4.97 -0.30
C GLU A 57 -9.26 4.21 1.01
N LEU A 58 -8.19 3.78 1.68
CA LEU A 58 -8.28 3.06 2.95
C LEU A 58 -8.89 3.93 4.05
N GLN A 59 -8.56 5.22 4.10
CA GLN A 59 -9.17 6.17 5.03
C GLN A 59 -10.68 6.30 4.79
N THR A 60 -11.13 6.39 3.53
CA THR A 60 -12.56 6.39 3.21
C THR A 60 -13.24 5.10 3.69
N MET A 61 -12.63 3.94 3.43
CA MET A 61 -13.17 2.65 3.89
C MET A 61 -13.26 2.59 5.42
N VAL A 62 -12.23 3.06 6.13
CA VAL A 62 -12.23 3.10 7.60
C VAL A 62 -13.32 4.02 8.13
N LEU A 63 -13.51 5.20 7.54
CA LEU A 63 -14.58 6.13 7.95
C LEU A 63 -15.96 5.49 7.80
N PHE A 64 -16.23 4.88 6.65
CA PHE A 64 -17.48 4.17 6.38
C PHE A 64 -17.73 3.04 7.39
N LEU A 65 -16.73 2.19 7.64
CA LEU A 65 -16.85 1.09 8.59
C LEU A 65 -17.00 1.59 10.03
N GLN A 66 -16.32 2.68 10.40
CA GLN A 66 -16.43 3.27 11.73
C GLN A 66 -17.83 3.83 11.98
N GLU A 67 -18.40 4.56 11.00
CA GLU A 67 -19.77 5.05 11.08
C GLU A 67 -20.76 3.90 11.21
N SER A 68 -20.60 2.86 10.39
CA SER A 68 -21.42 1.65 10.42
C SER A 68 -21.35 0.93 11.77
N ALA A 69 -20.15 0.81 12.35
CA ALA A 69 -19.93 0.19 13.65
C ALA A 69 -20.56 1.00 14.79
N ASN A 70 -20.46 2.33 14.74
CA ASN A 70 -21.06 3.21 15.75
C ASN A 70 -22.59 3.12 15.80
N GLN A 71 -23.22 2.79 14.67
CA GLN A 71 -24.68 2.59 14.55
C GLN A 71 -25.12 1.16 14.95
N CYS A 72 -24.18 0.24 15.15
CA CYS A 72 -24.47 -1.15 15.48
C CYS A 72 -24.59 -1.33 17.00
N ALA A 73 -25.67 -1.96 17.45
CA ALA A 73 -25.89 -2.24 18.87
C ALA A 73 -24.94 -3.32 19.43
N GLY A 74 -24.37 -4.18 18.58
CA GLY A 74 -23.41 -5.21 18.99
C GLY A 74 -23.98 -6.26 19.94
N ASN A 75 -25.26 -6.62 19.78
CA ASN A 75 -25.99 -7.55 20.65
C ASN A 75 -26.52 -8.76 19.85
N GLU A 76 -27.31 -9.63 20.49
CA GLU A 76 -27.86 -10.86 19.91
C GLU A 76 -29.07 -10.64 18.98
N GLN A 77 -29.36 -9.39 18.61
CA GLN A 77 -30.49 -9.08 17.72
C GLN A 77 -30.14 -9.35 16.25
N THR A 78 -31.15 -9.61 15.44
CA THR A 78 -31.00 -9.86 14.00
C THR A 78 -30.68 -8.59 13.20
N GLU A 79 -31.01 -7.42 13.74
CA GLU A 79 -30.77 -6.12 13.10
C GLU A 79 -29.29 -5.72 13.24
N CYS A 80 -28.59 -5.59 12.10
CA CYS A 80 -27.18 -5.21 12.07
C CYS A 80 -26.94 -4.04 11.12
N ALA A 81 -26.68 -2.85 11.70
CA ALA A 81 -26.41 -1.64 10.93
C ALA A 81 -25.21 -1.79 9.98
N ILE A 82 -24.20 -2.59 10.35
CA ILE A 82 -23.02 -2.82 9.51
C ILE A 82 -23.39 -3.52 8.20
N LEU A 83 -24.15 -4.62 8.28
CA LEU A 83 -24.58 -5.35 7.09
C LEU A 83 -25.49 -4.49 6.21
N ASN A 84 -26.39 -3.73 6.83
CA ASN A 84 -27.30 -2.81 6.12
C ASN A 84 -26.53 -1.71 5.37
N GLN A 85 -25.46 -1.16 5.95
CA GLN A 85 -24.63 -0.17 5.27
C GLN A 85 -23.82 -0.82 4.13
N ILE A 86 -23.23 -1.99 4.35
CA ILE A 86 -22.46 -2.71 3.31
C ILE A 86 -23.34 -3.07 2.11
N GLU A 87 -24.58 -3.50 2.34
CA GLU A 87 -25.54 -3.79 1.26
C GLU A 87 -25.84 -2.55 0.41
N ARG A 88 -25.92 -1.37 1.04
CA ARG A 88 -26.18 -0.09 0.35
C ARG A 88 -24.96 0.46 -0.40
N GLY A 89 -23.75 0.04 -0.01
CA GLY A 89 -22.49 0.50 -0.58
C GLY A 89 -21.99 1.80 0.06
N ALA A 90 -20.67 2.01 -0.07
CA ALA A 90 -19.98 3.22 0.35
C ALA A 90 -20.00 4.32 -0.73
#